data_AF-A0A4U3AYR4-F1
#
_entry.id   AF-A0A4U3AYR4-F1
#
_cell.length_a   1.000
_cell.length_b   1.000
_cell.length_c   1.000
_cell.angle_alpha   90.00
_cell.angle_beta   90.00
_cell.angle_gamma   90.00
#
_symmetry.space_group_name_H-M   'P 1'
#
loop_
_entity.id
_entity.type
_entity.pdbx_description
1 polymer ?
#
loop_
_entity_poly.entity_id
_entity_poly.type
_entity_poly.pdbx_seq_one_letter_code
_entity_poly.pdbx_strand_id
1 'polypeptide(L)' 'MMPSLFLAHGSPMLAIQDTDYTRFLKTLGETYKPKAIVIFTAHWESEVLTISSSDNEYETIYDFG' A
#
# COMPACT_ATOMS: atom_id res chain seq x y z
N MET A 1 -14.66 -11.40 -9.48
CA MET A 1 -14.45 -11.52 -8.02
C MET A 1 -13.22 -10.70 -7.66
N MET A 2 -13.18 -10.03 -6.51
CA MET A 2 -12.00 -9.26 -6.08
C MET A 2 -11.04 -10.18 -5.31
N PRO A 3 -9.73 -10.20 -5.61
CA PRO A 3 -8.78 -11.03 -4.89
C PRO A 3 -8.39 -10.43 -3.55
N SER A 4 -8.02 -11.29 -2.60
CA SER A 4 -7.19 -10.92 -1.46
C SER A 4 -5.73 -11.11 -1.81
N LEU A 5 -4.88 -10.16 -1.44
CA LEU A 5 -3.47 -10.14 -1.82
C LEU A 5 -2.58 -10.02 -0.57
N PHE A 6 -1.46 -10.71 -0.58
CA PHE A 6 -0.38 -10.54 0.40
C PHE A 6 0.84 -9.98 -0.35
N LEU A 7 1.23 -8.74 -0.02
CA LEU A 7 2.26 -7.99 -0.74
C LEU A 7 3.42 -7.64 0.18
N ALA A 8 4.65 -7.78 -0.30
CA ALA A 8 5.84 -7.34 0.43
C ALA A 8 5.98 -5.81 0.35
N HIS A 9 6.27 -5.12 1.45
CA HIS A 9 6.45 -3.67 1.49
C HIS A 9 7.90 -3.20 1.24
N GLY A 10 8.85 -4.14 1.14
CA GLY A 10 10.23 -3.99 0.65
C GLY A 10 11.03 -2.76 1.11
N SER A 11 12.11 -2.47 0.36
CA SER A 11 12.91 -1.25 0.53
C SER A 11 12.17 -0.06 -0.07
N PRO A 12 12.32 1.16 0.49
CA PRO A 12 11.84 2.40 -0.15
C PRO A 12 12.30 2.58 -1.61
N MET A 13 13.42 1.94 -1.99
CA MET A 13 13.92 1.92 -3.36
C MET A 13 12.92 1.38 -4.38
N LEU A 14 11.95 0.54 -3.96
CA LEU A 14 10.88 0.07 -4.82
C LEU A 14 10.05 1.21 -5.43
N ALA A 15 10.02 2.40 -4.80
CA ALA A 15 9.30 3.54 -5.34
C ALA A 15 9.92 4.10 -6.64
N ILE A 16 11.21 3.84 -6.89
CA ILE A 16 11.95 4.44 -8.02
C ILE A 16 12.63 3.42 -8.93
N GLN A 17 12.75 2.16 -8.50
CA GLN A 17 13.39 1.12 -9.29
C GLN A 17 12.42 0.43 -10.25
N ASP A 18 12.88 0.14 -11.47
CA ASP A 18 12.19 -0.75 -12.40
C ASP A 18 12.67 -2.19 -12.19
N THR A 19 11.78 -3.02 -11.65
CA THR A 19 12.01 -4.42 -11.32
C THR A 19 10.78 -5.24 -11.71
N ASP A 20 10.89 -6.56 -11.73
CA ASP A 20 9.72 -7.43 -11.96
C ASP A 20 8.60 -7.20 -10.95
N TYR A 21 8.96 -6.90 -9.69
CA TYR A 21 7.99 -6.62 -8.64
C TYR A 21 7.26 -5.29 -8.87
N THR A 22 7.98 -4.22 -9.22
CA THR A 22 7.36 -2.91 -9.45
C THR A 22 6.51 -2.89 -10.72
N ARG A 23 6.91 -3.65 -11.76
CA ARG A 23 6.07 -3.92 -12.93
C ARG A 23 4.80 -4.69 -12.58
N PHE A 24 4.90 -5.73 -11.77
CA PHE A 24 3.74 -6.47 -11.27
C PHE A 24 2.76 -5.55 -10.53
N LEU A 25 3.24 -4.71 -9.61
CA LEU A 25 2.40 -3.78 -8.86
C LEU A 25 1.71 -2.77 -9.77
N LYS A 26 2.40 -2.28 -10.80
CA LYS A 26 1.81 -1.39 -11.81
C LYS A 26 0.66 -2.06 -12.55
N THR A 27 0.89 -3.25 -13.10
CA THR A 27 -0.16 -4.02 -13.79
C THR A 27 -1.33 -4.34 -12.85
N LEU A 28 -1.07 -4.64 -11.59
CA LEU A 28 -2.11 -4.89 -10.59
C LEU A 28 -3.04 -3.67 -10.41
N GLY A 29 -2.47 -2.46 -10.26
CA GLY A 29 -3.23 -1.21 -10.12
C GLY A 29 -3.98 -0.76 -11.37
N GLU A 30 -3.52 -1.19 -12.54
CA GLU A 30 -4.24 -1.03 -13.81
C GLU A 30 -5.40 -2.02 -13.93
N THR A 31 -5.21 -3.26 -13.45
CA THR A 31 -6.17 -4.38 -13.61
C THR A 31 -7.36 -4.27 -12.67
N TYR A 32 -7.14 -3.93 -11.39
CA TYR A 32 -8.21 -3.92 -10.38
C TYR A 32 -8.66 -2.49 -10.04
N LYS A 33 -9.97 -2.25 -10.10
CA LYS A 33 -10.62 -0.98 -9.73
C LYS A 33 -11.68 -1.21 -8.63
N PRO A 34 -11.27 -1.54 -7.39
CA PRO A 34 -12.22 -1.76 -6.31
C PRO A 34 -12.88 -0.44 -5.88
N LYS A 35 -14.09 -0.52 -5.31
CA LYS A 35 -14.78 0.64 -4.71
C LYS A 35 -14.14 1.10 -3.40
N ALA A 36 -13.43 0.20 -2.71
CA ALA A 36 -12.72 0.44 -1.46
C ALA A 36 -11.61 -0.60 -1.29
N ILE A 37 -10.55 -0.26 -0.55
CA ILE A 37 -9.44 -1.16 -0.20
C ILE A 37 -9.34 -1.23 1.32
N VAL A 38 -9.25 -2.44 1.86
CA VAL A 38 -8.92 -2.67 3.28
C VAL A 38 -7.48 -3.12 3.34
N ILE A 39 -6.65 -2.38 4.09
CA ILE A 39 -5.21 -2.64 4.21
C ILE A 39 -4.91 -3.16 5.60
N PHE A 40 -4.17 -4.27 5.67
CA PHE A 40 -3.51 -4.75 6.87
C PHE A 40 -2.02 -4.50 6.68
N THR A 41 -1.37 -3.81 7.61
CA THR A 41 0.05 -3.45 7.52
C THR A 41 0.84 -4.02 8.69
N ALA A 42 2.07 -4.44 8.42
CA ALA A 42 2.98 -4.92 9.45
C ALA A 42 3.48 -3.81 10.39
N HIS A 43 3.35 -2.54 10.00
CA HIS A 43 3.86 -1.38 10.76
C HIS A 43 2.81 -0.73 11.65
N TRP A 44 1.62 -1.32 11.77
CA TRP A 44 0.60 -0.84 12.69
C TRP A 44 0.28 -1.94 13.69
N GLU A 45 0.93 -1.86 14.85
CA GLU A 45 0.72 -2.76 15.97
C GLU A 45 -0.11 -2.07 17.06
N SER A 46 -1.10 -2.79 17.58
CA SER A 46 -1.91 -2.35 18.72
C SER A 46 -2.44 -3.55 19.47
N GLU A 47 -2.55 -3.45 20.81
CA GLU A 47 -3.11 -4.52 21.65
C GLU A 47 -4.62 -4.70 21.45
N VAL A 48 -5.29 -3.65 20.99
CA VAL A 48 -6.72 -3.65 20.67
C VAL A 48 -6.91 -3.43 19.18
N LEU A 49 -7.93 -4.05 18.59
CA LEU A 49 -8.25 -3.85 17.18
C LEU A 49 -8.60 -2.37 16.94
N THR A 50 -7.81 -1.70 16.11
CA THR A 50 -8.04 -0.33 15.68
C THR A 50 -8.40 -0.28 14.20
N ILE A 51 -9.23 0.68 13.85
CA ILE A 51 -9.62 0.96 12.46
C ILE A 51 -9.43 2.45 12.25
N SER A 52 -8.84 2.82 11.12
CA SER A 52 -8.76 4.20 10.66
C SER A 52 -9.23 4.29 9.21
N SER A 53 -9.90 5.40 8.91
CA SER A 53 -10.32 5.80 7.59
C SER A 53 -10.28 7.32 7.54
N SER A 54 -9.89 7.86 6.39
CA SER A 54 -9.87 9.29 6.15
C SER A 54 -10.25 9.52 4.70
N ASP A 55 -11.15 10.47 4.46
CA ASP A 55 -11.47 10.98 3.13
C ASP A 55 -10.55 12.13 2.73
N ASN A 56 -9.62 12.53 3.61
CA ASN A 56 -8.68 13.61 3.35
C ASN A 56 -7.50 13.13 2.50
N GLU A 57 -7.05 13.97 1.58
CA GLU A 57 -5.79 13.80 0.87
C GLU A 57 -4.65 14.30 1.76
N TYR A 58 -3.74 13.40 2.14
CA TYR A 58 -2.56 13.76 2.92
C TYR A 58 -1.44 14.26 2.00
N GLU A 59 -0.73 15.30 2.42
CA GLU A 59 0.48 15.74 1.73
C GLU A 59 1.65 14.77 1.97
N THR A 60 2.55 14.66 1.00
CA THR A 60 3.78 13.88 1.15
C THR A 60 4.71 14.55 2.17
N ILE A 61 5.05 13.83 3.24
CA ILE A 61 6.02 14.28 4.26
C ILE A 61 7.41 13.71 3.91
N TYR A 62 8.44 14.55 3.98
CA TYR A 62 9.84 14.14 3.87
C TYR A 62 10.48 14.21 5.27
N ASP A 63 10.76 13.05 5.89
CA ASP A 63 11.19 12.94 7.29
C ASP A 63 12.71 12.73 7.49
N PHE A 64 13.51 12.84 6.42
CA PHE A 64 14.97 12.63 6.43
C PHE A 64 15.79 13.93 6.36
N GLY A 65 15.45 14.93 7.20
CA GLY A 65 16.18 16.19 7.34
C GLY A 65 17.31 16.14 8.37
#